data_AF-A0A3Q8SUN8-F1
#
_entry.id   AF-A0A3Q8SUN8-F1
#
_cell.length_a   1.000
_cell.length_b   1.000
_cell.length_c   1.000
_cell.angle_alpha   90.00
_cell.angle_beta   90.00
_cell.angle_gamma   90.00
#
_symmetry.space_group_name_H-M   'P 1'
#
loop_
_entity.id
_entity.type
_entity.pdbx_description
1 polymer ?
#
loop_
_entity_poly.entity_id
_entity_poly.type
_entity_poly.pdbx_seq_one_letter_code
_entity_poly.pdbx_strand_id
1 'polypeptide(L)' 'MDYSVGIVLNKKIGDKVESGEPLLTIYSNREEVDDIKKLLYDNIEVADTAKVPELIYTTIE' A
#
# COMPACT_ATOMS: atom_id res chain seq x y z
N MET A 1 16.44 -12.07 9.96
CA MET A 1 15.33 -11.23 9.49
C MET A 1 15.40 -9.94 10.27
N ASP A 2 15.28 -8.79 9.61
CA ASP A 2 15.17 -7.51 10.31
C ASP A 2 13.68 -7.30 10.63
N TYR A 3 13.35 -7.15 11.91
CA TYR A 3 11.97 -6.96 12.37
C TYR A 3 11.58 -5.47 12.42
N SER A 4 12.53 -4.57 12.17
CA SER A 4 12.33 -3.12 12.13
C SER A 4 12.02 -2.61 10.71
N VAL A 5 12.12 -3.45 9.69
CA VAL A 5 11.78 -3.10 8.31
C VAL A 5 10.36 -3.52 7.95
N GLY A 6 9.70 -2.73 7.12
CA GLY A 6 8.32 -3.01 6.69
C GLY A 6 7.67 -1.83 5.99
N ILE A 7 6.38 -1.98 5.69
CA ILE A 7 5.56 -0.90 5.14
C ILE A 7 4.30 -0.74 5.98
N VAL A 8 3.85 0.50 6.13
CA VAL A 8 2.56 0.83 6.76
C VAL A 8 1.71 1.54 5.73
N LEU A 9 0.55 0.96 5.42
CA LEU A 9 -0.42 1.57 4.50
C LEU A 9 -1.25 2.60 5.25
N ASN A 10 -1.16 3.87 4.82
CA ASN A 10 -1.99 4.95 5.34
C ASN A 10 -3.34 5.02 4.62
N LYS A 11 -3.40 4.46 3.40
CA LYS A 11 -4.58 4.41 2.52
C LYS A 11 -4.84 2.98 2.08
N LYS A 12 -6.12 2.60 2.05
CA LYS A 12 -6.63 1.31 1.60
C LYS A 12 -7.37 1.44 0.28
N ILE A 13 -7.73 0.30 -0.33
CA ILE A 13 -8.53 0.25 -1.55
C ILE A 13 -9.89 0.92 -1.27
N GLY A 14 -10.19 1.98 -2.01
CA GLY A 14 -11.42 2.77 -1.84
C GLY A 14 -11.24 4.07 -1.05
N ASP A 15 -10.09 4.28 -0.40
CA ASP A 15 -9.84 5.54 0.30
C ASP A 15 -9.57 6.67 -0.69
N LYS A 16 -10.11 7.85 -0.38
CA LYS A 16 -9.77 9.09 -1.12
C LYS A 16 -8.32 9.47 -0.84
N VAL A 17 -7.62 9.89 -1.88
CA VAL A 17 -6.24 10.37 -1.82
C VAL A 17 -6.12 11.70 -2.55
N GLU A 18 -5.23 12.57 -2.06
CA GLU A 18 -4.96 13.87 -2.68
C GLU A 18 -3.48 14.00 -3.07
N SER A 19 -3.18 14.88 -4.03
CA SER A 19 -1.80 15.09 -4.47
C SER A 19 -0.94 15.64 -3.32
N GLY A 20 0.20 15.01 -3.08
CA GLY A 20 1.08 15.32 -1.95
C GLY A 20 0.75 14.56 -0.66
N GLU A 21 -0.33 13.77 -0.64
CA GLU A 21 -0.68 12.94 0.52
C GLU A 21 0.09 11.60 0.50
N PRO A 22 0.70 11.18 1.63
CA PRO A 22 1.45 9.94 1.69
C PRO A 22 0.52 8.71 1.71
N LEU A 23 0.59 7.88 0.66
CA LEU A 23 -0.18 6.63 0.57
C LEU A 23 0.28 5.56 1.58
N LEU A 24 1.58 5.50 1.83
CA LEU A 24 2.21 4.53 2.73
C LEU A 24 3.54 5.07 3.27
N THR A 25 4.04 4.43 4.32
CA THR A 25 5.33 4.73 4.94
C THR A 25 6.23 3.51 4.84
N ILE A 26 7.46 3.71 4.37
CA ILE A 26 8.48 2.66 4.26
C ILE A 26 9.41 2.76 5.47
N TYR A 27 9.50 1.69 6.23
CA TYR A 27 10.51 1.52 7.28
C TYR A 27 11.63 0.67 6.71
N SER A 28 12.81 1.27 6.53
CA SER A 28 13.98 0.63 5.93
C SER A 28 15.19 0.84 6.82
N ASN A 29 16.02 -0.19 6.93
CA ASN A 29 17.33 -0.15 7.60
C ASN A 29 18.47 0.22 6.63
N ARG A 30 18.14 0.47 5.35
CA ARG A 30 19.03 0.95 4.30
C ARG A 30 18.54 2.27 3.73
N GLU A 31 19.47 3.11 3.30
CA GLU A 31 19.18 4.44 2.75
C GLU A 31 18.64 4.36 1.32
N GLU A 32 19.14 3.43 0.52
CA GLU A 32 18.69 3.20 -0.86
C GLU A 32 17.45 2.31 -0.89
N VAL A 33 16.35 2.86 -1.42
CA VAL A 33 15.04 2.19 -1.50
C VAL A 33 14.40 2.31 -2.89
N ASP A 34 15.19 2.62 -3.92
CA ASP A 34 14.65 2.91 -5.26
C ASP A 34 14.06 1.69 -5.96
N ASP A 35 14.60 0.49 -5.68
CA ASP A 35 14.00 -0.79 -6.07
C ASP A 35 12.62 -1.01 -5.45
N ILE A 36 12.47 -0.68 -4.17
CA ILE A 36 11.19 -0.75 -3.44
C ILE A 36 10.21 0.26 -4.01
N LYS A 37 10.63 1.52 -4.23
CA LYS A 37 9.79 2.55 -4.84
C LYS A 37 9.27 2.11 -6.20
N LYS A 38 10.14 1.55 -7.05
CA LYS A 38 9.74 1.05 -8.38
C LYS A 38 8.65 -0.02 -8.26
N LEU A 39 8.85 -1.01 -7.38
CA LEU A 39 7.85 -2.04 -7.13
C LEU A 39 6.51 -1.45 -6.67
N LEU A 40 6.53 -0.44 -5.81
CA LEU A 40 5.31 0.22 -5.34
C LEU A 40 4.59 0.99 -6.45
N TYR A 41 5.31 1.75 -7.26
CA TYR A 41 4.71 2.48 -8.39
C TYR A 41 4.13 1.55 -9.44
N ASP A 42 4.74 0.38 -9.66
CA ASP A 42 4.24 -0.62 -10.62
C ASP A 42 2.97 -1.36 -10.11
N ASN A 43 2.67 -1.32 -8.80
CA ASN A 43 1.58 -2.08 -8.18
C ASN A 43 0.49 -1.23 -7.52
N ILE A 44 0.64 0.09 -7.46
CA ILE A 44 -0.35 1.00 -6.88
C ILE A 44 -0.98 1.83 -7.99
N GLU A 45 -2.30 1.68 -8.14
CA GLU A 45 -3.10 2.46 -9.08
C GLU A 45 -3.97 3.46 -8.33
N VAL A 46 -3.99 4.71 -8.81
CA VAL A 46 -4.90 5.76 -8.32
C VAL A 46 -5.85 6.08 -9.47
N ALA A 47 -7.16 5.95 -9.21
CA ALA A 47 -8.22 6.19 -10.17
C ALA A 47 -9.35 7.01 -9.53
N ASP A 48 -10.22 7.58 -10.37
CA ASP A 48 -11.36 8.38 -9.91
C ASP A 48 -12.36 7.58 -9.07
N THR A 49 -12.44 6.27 -9.31
CA THR A 49 -13.33 5.37 -8.57
C THR A 49 -12.60 4.06 -8.25
N ALA A 50 -12.91 3.50 -7.07
CA ALA A 50 -12.39 2.21 -6.64
C ALA A 50 -13.52 1.39 -6.02
N LYS A 51 -13.53 0.08 -6.29
CA LYS A 51 -14.47 -0.86 -5.68
C LYS A 51 -13.81 -1.51 -4.47
N VAL A 52 -14.35 -1.23 -3.28
CA VAL A 52 -13.91 -1.89 -2.05
C VAL A 52 -14.17 -3.40 -2.19
N PRO A 53 -13.13 -4.26 -2.10
CA PRO A 53 -13.31 -5.69 -2.23
C PRO A 53 -14.03 -6.26 -1.00
N GLU A 54 -14.86 -7.28 -1.24
CA GLU A 54 -15.45 -8.07 -0.16
C GLU A 54 -14.39 -8.98 0.46
N LEU A 55 -14.20 -8.92 1.78
CA LEU A 55 -13.14 -9.66 2.46
C LEU A 55 -13.53 -11.11 2.75
N ILE A 56 -14.82 -11.38 2.99
CA ILE A 56 -15.35 -12.69 3.35
C ILE A 56 -16.39 -13.07 2.31
N TYR A 57 -16.04 -13.96 1.40
CA TYR A 57 -16.92 -14.38 0.31
C TYR A 57 -17.96 -15.42 0.73
N THR A 58 -17.58 -16.30 1.65
CA THR A 58 -18.47 -17.34 2.16
C THR A 58 -17.93 -17.89 3.47
N THR A 59 -18.79 -18.54 4.24
CA THR A 59 -18.42 -19.29 5.44
C THR A 59 -18.93 -20.71 5.24
N ILE A 60 -18.04 -21.70 5.39
CA ILE A 60 -18.38 -23.11 5.23
C ILE A 60 -18.49 -23.69 6.64
N GLU A 61 -19.65 -24.29 6.94
CA GLU A 61 -19.90 -25.06 8.17
C GLU A 61 -19.58 -26.54 8.00
#